data_AF-A0A956D453-F1
#
_entry.id   AF-A0A956D453-F1
#
_cell.length_a   1.000
_cell.length_b   1.000
_cell.length_c   1.000
_cell.angle_alpha   90.00
_cell.angle_beta   90.00
_cell.angle_gamma   90.00
#
_symmetry.space_group_name_H-M   'P 1'
#
loop_
_entity.id
_entity.type
_entity.pdbx_description
1 polymer ?
#
loop_
_entity_poly.entity_id
_entity_poly.type
_entity_poly.pdbx_seq_one_letter_code
_entity_poly.pdbx_strand_id
1 'polypeptide(L)'
;MECHSADSDGPNGSSPSLSRHWEGSAHARNGVGCYDCHGVPRDLDVDPLQNPRFLVETVWHNGEGEAGNREIRLVTGEDGNPVDRPDIFNHEGAEIVADVSPRSCQRCHPTEVAQNQQSRHSSASQFIGSLDNFLGRFAEGPAAANSGCQQCHGSVVRLVDEEHRERGRSNLAPDVWPNTGIGRINLDGSWGSCSACHSRHAFSSAVARRPENCGRCHMGPDHP
;
A
#
# COMPACT_ATOMS: atom_id res chain seq x y z
N MET A 1 18.53 3.26 -15.77
CA MET A 1 17.07 3.37 -15.56
C MET A 1 16.71 4.83 -15.80
N GLU A 2 16.58 5.22 -17.07
CA GLU A 2 16.46 6.62 -17.50
C GLU A 2 15.01 7.04 -17.78
N CYS A 3 14.02 6.16 -17.63
CA CYS A 3 12.63 6.43 -18.06
C CYS A 3 11.79 7.26 -17.07
N HIS A 4 12.16 7.29 -15.79
CA HIS A 4 11.45 8.08 -14.77
C HIS A 4 12.27 9.25 -14.21
N SER A 5 13.50 9.45 -14.69
CA SER A 5 14.35 10.60 -14.34
C SER A 5 13.94 11.86 -15.13
N ALA A 6 14.61 12.97 -14.85
CA ALA A 6 14.36 14.24 -15.56
C ALA A 6 14.83 14.20 -17.02
N ASP A 7 15.76 13.29 -17.34
CA ASP A 7 16.40 13.17 -18.65
C ASP A 7 15.68 12.19 -19.59
N SER A 8 14.47 11.74 -19.23
CA SER A 8 13.69 10.82 -20.06
C SER A 8 13.01 11.56 -21.22
N ASP A 9 13.54 11.45 -22.43
CA ASP A 9 12.94 12.04 -23.65
C ASP A 9 11.77 11.22 -24.25
N GLY A 10 11.17 10.31 -23.47
CA GLY A 10 10.12 9.39 -23.92
C GLY A 10 8.68 9.93 -23.74
N PRO A 11 7.71 9.47 -24.56
CA PRO A 11 6.29 9.88 -24.47
C PRO A 11 5.57 9.37 -23.21
N ASN A 12 6.22 8.53 -22.41
CA ASN A 12 5.66 7.88 -21.22
C ASN A 12 6.08 8.64 -19.95
N GLY A 13 5.28 9.65 -19.57
CA GLY A 13 5.25 10.32 -18.27
C GLY A 13 6.49 10.17 -17.36
N SER A 14 7.43 11.10 -17.49
CA SER A 14 8.54 11.22 -16.55
C SER A 14 8.00 11.58 -15.15
N SER A 15 8.55 10.95 -14.11
CA SER A 15 8.24 11.28 -12.72
C SER A 15 9.50 11.73 -11.97
N PRO A 16 10.18 12.79 -12.46
CA PRO A 16 11.51 13.16 -11.97
C PRO A 16 11.53 13.56 -10.50
N SER A 17 10.40 14.04 -9.95
CA SER A 17 10.29 14.29 -8.52
C SER A 17 10.38 13.00 -7.69
N LEU A 18 9.79 11.90 -8.16
CA LEU A 18 9.84 10.62 -7.47
C LEU A 18 11.27 10.06 -7.48
N SER A 19 11.96 10.09 -8.62
CA SER A 19 13.36 9.69 -8.73
C SER A 19 14.26 10.56 -7.86
N ARG A 20 14.12 11.89 -7.88
CA ARG A 20 14.90 12.79 -7.02
C ARG A 20 14.67 12.56 -5.54
N HIS A 21 13.42 12.28 -5.13
CA HIS A 21 13.13 11.94 -3.73
C HIS A 21 13.81 10.63 -3.32
N TRP A 22 13.79 9.62 -4.21
CA TRP A 22 14.48 8.35 -3.97
C TRP A 22 16.00 8.54 -3.92
N GLU A 23 16.61 9.26 -4.88
CA GLU A 23 18.06 9.54 -4.93
C GLU A 23 18.57 10.15 -3.62
N GLY A 24 17.79 11.04 -3.00
CA GLY A 24 18.12 11.65 -1.71
C GLY A 24 17.84 10.78 -0.47
N SER A 25 17.25 9.59 -0.63
CA SER A 25 16.79 8.74 0.46
C SER A 25 17.91 7.92 1.12
N ALA A 26 17.60 7.31 2.27
CA ALA A 26 18.46 6.27 2.83
C ALA A 26 18.47 5.00 1.97
N HIS A 27 17.35 4.66 1.31
CA HIS A 27 17.24 3.47 0.47
C HIS A 27 18.23 3.52 -0.70
N ALA A 28 18.26 4.62 -1.47
CA ALA A 28 19.21 4.78 -2.57
C ALA A 28 20.67 4.68 -2.11
N ARG A 29 21.02 5.32 -0.99
CA ARG A 29 22.37 5.25 -0.41
C ARG A 29 22.78 3.85 0.05
N ASN A 30 21.82 2.98 0.35
CA ASN A 30 22.03 1.59 0.73
C ASN A 30 21.80 0.60 -0.42
N GLY A 31 21.68 1.10 -1.66
CA GLY A 31 21.53 0.26 -2.84
C GLY A 31 20.15 -0.38 -3.02
N VAL A 32 19.13 0.06 -2.27
CA VAL A 32 17.74 -0.37 -2.46
C VAL A 32 17.14 0.45 -3.60
N GLY A 33 17.01 -0.18 -4.76
CA GLY A 33 16.48 0.39 -5.98
C GLY A 33 14.96 0.26 -6.11
N CYS A 34 14.42 0.79 -7.21
CA CYS A 34 12.99 0.78 -7.49
C CYS A 34 12.41 -0.64 -7.52
N TYR A 35 13.15 -1.58 -8.14
CA TYR A 35 12.72 -2.97 -8.31
C TYR A 35 12.70 -3.74 -6.98
N ASP A 36 13.47 -3.35 -5.98
CA ASP A 36 13.45 -4.02 -4.67
C ASP A 36 12.11 -3.84 -3.94
N CYS A 37 11.41 -2.74 -4.21
CA CYS A 37 10.08 -2.46 -3.67
C CYS A 37 8.93 -2.78 -4.64
N HIS A 38 9.09 -2.42 -5.91
CA HIS A 38 8.04 -2.55 -6.92
C HIS A 38 8.06 -3.90 -7.65
N GLY A 39 9.22 -4.55 -7.72
CA GLY A 39 9.39 -5.85 -8.34
C GLY A 39 8.78 -6.95 -7.49
N VAL A 40 8.05 -7.85 -8.15
CA VAL A 40 7.41 -9.00 -7.52
C VAL A 40 7.83 -10.30 -8.22
N PRO A 41 9.13 -10.64 -8.21
CA PRO A 41 9.61 -11.83 -8.89
C PRO A 41 8.97 -13.10 -8.32
N ARG A 42 8.68 -14.06 -9.22
CA ARG A 42 8.00 -15.31 -8.88
C ARG A 42 8.88 -16.24 -8.04
N ASP A 43 10.19 -16.17 -8.23
CA ASP A 43 11.21 -17.08 -7.73
C ASP A 43 11.99 -16.55 -6.52
N LEU A 44 11.37 -15.68 -5.70
CA LEU A 44 11.96 -15.34 -4.40
C LEU A 44 12.05 -16.60 -3.53
N ASP A 45 13.27 -16.93 -3.09
CA ASP A 45 13.57 -18.05 -2.18
C ASP A 45 13.14 -17.73 -0.74
N VAL A 46 11.82 -17.57 -0.56
CA VAL A 46 11.16 -17.30 0.71
C VAL A 46 9.86 -18.09 0.77
N ASP A 47 9.33 -18.30 1.98
CA ASP A 47 7.98 -18.82 2.16
C ASP A 47 6.98 -18.00 1.31
N PRO A 48 6.05 -18.62 0.55
CA PRO A 48 5.04 -17.90 -0.21
C PRO A 48 4.24 -16.88 0.62
N LEU A 49 4.01 -17.16 1.91
CA LEU A 49 3.41 -16.23 2.86
C LEU A 49 4.28 -15.00 3.15
N GLN A 50 5.55 -14.98 2.77
CA GLN A 50 6.45 -13.83 2.86
C GLN A 50 6.75 -13.19 1.48
N ASN A 51 6.31 -13.81 0.39
CA ASN A 51 6.50 -13.27 -0.96
C ASN A 51 5.41 -12.21 -1.25
N PRO A 52 5.76 -10.95 -1.58
CA PRO A 52 4.80 -9.88 -1.88
C PRO A 52 4.07 -10.06 -3.22
N ARG A 53 4.45 -11.05 -4.02
CA ARG A 53 3.75 -11.44 -5.24
C ARG A 53 2.38 -12.08 -4.95
N PHE A 54 2.29 -12.88 -3.90
CA PHE A 54 1.13 -13.73 -3.68
C PHE A 54 0.07 -13.04 -2.81
N LEU A 55 -1.18 -13.30 -3.17
CA LEU A 55 -2.36 -12.84 -2.48
C LEU A 55 -2.47 -13.55 -1.12
N VAL A 56 -2.80 -12.78 -0.09
CA VAL A 56 -3.14 -13.29 1.23
C VAL A 56 -4.52 -12.84 1.65
N GLU A 57 -5.15 -13.63 2.51
CA GLU A 57 -6.33 -13.23 3.27
C GLU A 57 -5.87 -12.78 4.65
N THR A 58 -6.22 -11.55 5.04
CA THR A 58 -6.04 -11.08 6.41
C THR A 58 -7.34 -11.26 7.18
N VAL A 59 -7.37 -12.26 8.07
CA VAL A 59 -8.52 -12.57 8.92
C VAL A 59 -8.36 -11.85 10.25
N TRP A 60 -9.44 -11.18 10.66
CA TRP A 60 -9.51 -10.52 11.95
C TRP A 60 -10.38 -11.33 12.90
N HIS A 61 -9.80 -11.77 14.01
CA HIS A 61 -10.51 -12.52 15.04
C HIS A 61 -11.21 -11.55 16.01
N ASN A 62 -12.53 -11.61 16.05
CA ASN A 62 -13.39 -10.78 16.92
C ASN A 62 -13.84 -11.51 18.21
N GLY A 63 -13.28 -12.68 18.52
CA GLY A 63 -13.66 -13.50 19.67
C GLY A 63 -13.12 -12.99 21.02
N GLU A 64 -13.83 -13.29 22.11
CA GLU A 64 -13.38 -13.04 23.48
C GLU A 64 -12.04 -13.77 23.74
N GLY A 65 -11.00 -13.02 24.11
CA GLY A 65 -9.65 -13.55 24.34
C GLY A 65 -8.71 -13.53 23.13
N GLU A 66 -9.23 -13.30 21.92
CA GLU A 66 -8.45 -13.21 20.67
C GLU A 66 -8.59 -11.84 19.97
N ALA A 67 -9.42 -10.95 20.51
CA ALA A 67 -9.66 -9.61 19.99
C ALA A 67 -8.36 -8.82 19.81
N GLY A 68 -7.95 -8.62 18.56
CA GLY A 68 -6.71 -7.94 18.19
C GLY A 68 -5.70 -8.81 17.46
N ASN A 69 -5.86 -10.14 17.50
CA ASN A 69 -5.01 -11.07 16.75
C ASN A 69 -5.46 -11.12 15.29
N ARG A 70 -4.48 -10.87 14.40
CA ARG A 70 -4.64 -11.03 12.96
C ARG A 70 -3.98 -12.31 12.51
N GLU A 71 -4.70 -13.06 11.70
CA GLU A 71 -4.15 -14.20 11.00
C GLU A 71 -4.01 -13.85 9.52
N ILE A 72 -2.84 -14.13 8.95
CA ILE A 72 -2.60 -13.96 7.52
C ILE A 72 -2.50 -15.36 6.92
N ARG A 73 -3.35 -15.65 5.94
CA ARG A 73 -3.41 -16.93 5.25
C ARG A 73 -3.07 -16.74 3.79
N LEU A 74 -2.31 -17.66 3.22
CA LEU A 74 -2.02 -17.65 1.79
C LEU A 74 -3.29 -18.04 1.02
N VAL A 75 -3.62 -17.29 -0.02
CA VAL A 75 -4.69 -17.69 -0.94
C VAL A 75 -4.10 -18.66 -1.95
N THR A 76 -4.74 -19.82 -2.09
CA THR A 76 -4.34 -20.87 -3.04
C THR A 76 -5.45 -21.13 -4.06
N GLY A 77 -5.06 -21.46 -5.29
CA GLY A 77 -5.97 -21.88 -6.34
C GLY A 77 -6.50 -23.29 -6.12
N GLU A 78 -7.39 -23.74 -7.00
CA GLU A 78 -7.90 -25.12 -7.00
C GLU A 78 -6.79 -26.17 -7.19
N ASP A 79 -5.66 -25.76 -7.79
CA ASP A 79 -4.46 -26.56 -7.98
C ASP A 79 -3.52 -26.59 -6.76
N GLY A 80 -3.88 -25.88 -5.68
CA GLY A 80 -3.09 -25.76 -4.46
C GLY A 80 -1.92 -24.77 -4.55
N ASN A 81 -1.71 -24.11 -5.70
CA ASN A 81 -0.62 -23.16 -5.87
C ASN A 81 -1.00 -21.77 -5.31
N PRO A 82 -0.02 -20.98 -4.83
CA PRO A 82 -0.26 -19.60 -4.41
C PRO A 82 -0.82 -18.75 -5.56
N VAL A 83 -1.83 -17.94 -5.26
CA VAL A 83 -2.45 -17.04 -6.25
C VAL A 83 -1.66 -15.74 -6.33
N ASP A 84 -1.32 -15.30 -7.53
CA ASP A 84 -0.69 -14.00 -7.75
C ASP A 84 -1.66 -12.84 -7.45
N ARG A 85 -1.15 -11.73 -6.92
CA ARG A 85 -1.95 -10.51 -6.76
C ARG A 85 -2.41 -9.98 -8.14
N PRO A 86 -3.60 -9.39 -8.24
CA PRO A 86 -4.22 -9.08 -9.53
C PRO A 86 -3.64 -7.85 -10.23
N ASP A 87 -2.88 -7.00 -9.53
CA ASP A 87 -2.29 -5.76 -10.05
C ASP A 87 -0.85 -5.88 -10.53
N ILE A 88 -0.35 -7.11 -10.69
CA ILE A 88 0.92 -7.33 -11.37
C ILE A 88 0.76 -6.97 -12.84
N PHE A 89 1.64 -6.12 -13.35
CA PHE A 89 1.71 -5.83 -14.77
C PHE A 89 3.16 -5.84 -15.25
N ASN A 90 3.34 -6.14 -16.54
CA ASN A 90 4.66 -6.06 -17.16
C ASN A 90 4.99 -4.59 -17.50
N HIS A 91 6.18 -4.16 -17.10
CA HIS A 91 6.72 -2.85 -17.42
C HIS A 91 8.21 -3.00 -17.73
N GLU A 92 8.60 -2.67 -18.96
CA GLU A 92 9.99 -2.76 -19.42
C GLU A 92 10.63 -4.14 -19.19
N GLY A 93 9.86 -5.22 -19.41
CA GLY A 93 10.33 -6.60 -19.26
C GLY A 93 10.33 -7.13 -17.82
N ALA A 94 9.94 -6.32 -16.84
CA ALA A 94 9.82 -6.71 -15.44
C ALA A 94 8.36 -6.82 -14.99
N GLU A 95 8.05 -7.76 -14.10
CA GLU A 95 6.76 -7.82 -13.40
C GLU A 95 6.82 -6.93 -12.16
N ILE A 96 5.96 -5.90 -12.15
CA ILE A 96 5.94 -4.89 -11.10
C ILE A 96 4.53 -4.63 -10.59
N VAL A 97 4.47 -3.95 -9.44
CA VAL A 97 3.24 -3.39 -8.85
C VAL A 97 3.43 -1.92 -8.54
N ALA A 98 2.38 -1.12 -8.69
CA ALA A 98 2.39 0.27 -8.22
C ALA A 98 2.01 0.36 -6.72
N ASP A 99 1.15 -0.55 -6.26
CA ASP A 99 0.73 -0.64 -4.86
C ASP A 99 1.74 -1.45 -4.03
N VAL A 100 2.81 -0.78 -3.58
CA VAL A 100 3.77 -1.35 -2.63
C VAL A 100 3.11 -1.44 -1.26
N SER A 101 3.04 -2.65 -0.74
CA SER A 101 2.37 -3.01 0.52
C SER A 101 3.37 -3.22 1.67
N PRO A 102 2.90 -3.34 2.92
CA PRO A 102 3.74 -3.73 4.06
C PRO A 102 4.51 -5.05 3.86
N ARG A 103 3.98 -5.99 3.06
CA ARG A 103 4.66 -7.27 2.76
C ARG A 103 5.94 -7.06 1.95
N SER A 104 5.98 -6.03 1.10
CA SER A 104 7.21 -5.65 0.40
C SER A 104 8.26 -5.11 1.36
N CYS A 105 7.83 -4.29 2.34
CA CYS A 105 8.71 -3.74 3.38
C CYS A 105 9.24 -4.83 4.33
N GLN A 106 8.42 -5.84 4.64
CA GLN A 106 8.73 -6.92 5.58
C GLN A 106 9.98 -7.71 5.21
N ARG A 107 10.34 -7.76 3.93
CA ARG A 107 11.57 -8.39 3.42
C ARG A 107 12.83 -7.83 4.08
N CYS A 108 12.82 -6.56 4.48
CA CYS A 108 13.95 -5.87 5.12
C CYS A 108 13.61 -5.29 6.51
N HIS A 109 12.32 -5.02 6.77
CA HIS A 109 11.80 -4.41 8.00
C HIS A 109 10.78 -5.31 8.71
N PRO A 110 11.11 -6.57 9.03
CA PRO A 110 10.13 -7.51 9.60
C PRO A 110 9.64 -7.08 10.99
N THR A 111 10.50 -6.43 11.78
CA THR A 111 10.17 -5.96 13.13
C THR A 111 9.15 -4.82 13.08
N GLU A 112 9.40 -3.77 12.29
CA GLU A 112 8.50 -2.63 12.18
C GLU A 112 7.15 -3.04 11.57
N VAL A 113 7.17 -3.93 10.58
CA VAL A 113 5.92 -4.47 10.01
C VAL A 113 5.15 -5.24 11.06
N ALA A 114 5.79 -6.16 11.81
CA ALA A 114 5.10 -6.91 12.87
C ALA A 114 4.48 -5.97 13.93
N GLN A 115 5.19 -4.93 14.34
CA GLN A 115 4.66 -3.92 15.28
C GLN A 115 3.47 -3.16 14.69
N ASN A 116 3.56 -2.67 13.45
CA ASN A 116 2.47 -1.96 12.81
C ASN A 116 1.24 -2.88 12.59
N GLN A 117 1.47 -4.15 12.23
CA GLN A 117 0.45 -5.20 12.10
C GLN A 117 -0.13 -5.67 13.43
N GLN A 118 0.29 -5.15 14.58
CA GLN A 118 -0.38 -5.35 15.86
C GLN A 118 -1.13 -4.09 16.33
N SER A 119 -0.94 -2.96 15.65
CA SER A 119 -1.58 -1.70 16.01
C SER A 119 -2.97 -1.54 15.38
N ARG A 120 -3.79 -0.66 15.98
CA ARG A 120 -5.07 -0.21 15.39
C ARG A 120 -4.91 0.65 14.14
N HIS A 121 -3.73 1.23 13.93
CA HIS A 121 -3.47 2.04 12.75
C HIS A 121 -3.61 1.24 11.45
N SER A 122 -3.05 0.03 11.40
CA SER A 122 -3.16 -0.82 10.21
C SER A 122 -4.57 -1.36 9.98
N SER A 123 -5.48 -1.29 10.96
CA SER A 123 -6.90 -1.66 10.80
C SER A 123 -7.83 -0.45 10.61
N ALA A 124 -7.31 0.78 10.47
CA ALA A 124 -8.11 2.00 10.51
C ALA A 124 -9.19 2.10 9.41
N SER A 125 -9.00 1.46 8.25
CA SER A 125 -9.96 1.46 7.14
C SER A 125 -11.25 0.68 7.44
N GLN A 126 -11.26 -0.21 8.43
CA GLN A 126 -12.47 -0.95 8.82
C GLN A 126 -13.60 -0.02 9.24
N PHE A 127 -13.26 1.10 9.89
CA PHE A 127 -14.23 2.13 10.27
C PHE A 127 -14.93 2.75 9.06
N ILE A 128 -14.22 2.94 7.94
CA ILE A 128 -14.78 3.57 6.73
C ILE A 128 -15.90 2.73 6.11
N GLY A 129 -15.88 1.41 6.32
CA GLY A 129 -16.90 0.48 5.86
C GLY A 129 -18.03 0.22 6.86
N SER A 130 -17.97 0.74 8.09
CA SER A 130 -18.96 0.45 9.12
C SER A 130 -20.19 1.37 9.02
N LEU A 131 -21.28 0.95 9.68
CA LEU A 131 -22.48 1.77 9.85
C LEU A 131 -22.18 3.10 10.57
N ASP A 132 -21.12 3.14 11.39
CA ASP A 132 -20.72 4.34 12.13
C ASP A 132 -20.21 5.46 11.20
N ASN A 133 -19.80 5.12 9.98
CA ASN A 133 -19.40 6.08 8.94
C ASN A 133 -20.48 6.24 7.85
N PHE A 134 -21.75 5.92 8.16
CA PHE A 134 -22.82 5.99 7.16
C PHE A 134 -22.93 7.39 6.53
N LEU A 135 -22.89 8.44 7.36
CA LEU A 135 -22.99 9.83 6.90
C LEU A 135 -21.81 10.23 6.01
N GLY A 136 -20.57 9.99 6.46
CA GLY A 136 -19.37 10.39 5.73
C GLY A 136 -19.15 9.63 4.42
N ARG A 137 -19.58 8.36 4.33
CA ARG A 137 -19.38 7.56 3.10
C ARG A 137 -20.59 7.54 2.15
N PHE A 138 -21.80 7.41 2.69
CA PHE A 138 -22.99 7.19 1.87
C PHE A 138 -23.84 8.45 1.69
N ALA A 139 -23.95 9.31 2.71
CA ALA A 139 -24.72 10.54 2.59
C ALA A 139 -23.96 11.64 1.85
N GLU A 140 -22.67 11.83 2.14
CA GLU A 140 -21.80 12.80 1.44
C GLU A 140 -21.29 12.28 0.09
N GLY A 141 -21.25 10.95 -0.07
CA GLY A 141 -20.91 10.26 -1.31
C GLY A 141 -19.41 9.96 -1.48
N PRO A 142 -19.06 9.16 -2.51
CA PRO A 142 -17.71 8.59 -2.64
C PRO A 142 -16.59 9.61 -2.86
N ALA A 143 -16.88 10.73 -3.53
CA ALA A 143 -15.88 11.76 -3.80
C ALA A 143 -15.41 12.46 -2.51
N ALA A 144 -16.36 12.80 -1.62
CA ALA A 144 -16.07 13.39 -0.32
C ALA A 144 -15.24 12.42 0.54
N ALA A 145 -15.66 11.15 0.60
CA ALA A 145 -14.95 10.11 1.33
C ALA A 145 -13.50 9.91 0.81
N ASN A 146 -13.29 9.93 -0.51
CA ASN A 146 -11.96 9.80 -1.13
C ASN A 146 -11.06 10.98 -0.75
N SER A 147 -11.55 12.23 -0.84
CA SER A 147 -10.74 13.40 -0.50
C SER A 147 -10.56 13.65 1.01
N GLY A 148 -11.42 13.08 1.85
CA GLY A 148 -11.45 13.27 3.30
C GLY A 148 -11.04 12.02 4.07
N CYS A 149 -12.03 11.24 4.49
CA CYS A 149 -11.86 10.14 5.45
C CYS A 149 -10.82 9.09 5.00
N GLN A 150 -10.82 8.73 3.71
CA GLN A 150 -9.93 7.71 3.17
C GLN A 150 -8.46 8.16 3.19
N GLN A 151 -8.17 9.46 3.11
CA GLN A 151 -6.80 9.96 3.13
C GLN A 151 -6.09 9.73 4.47
N CYS A 152 -6.87 9.60 5.54
CA CYS A 152 -6.39 9.32 6.89
C CYS A 152 -6.52 7.83 7.24
N HIS A 153 -7.72 7.26 7.10
CA HIS A 153 -8.02 5.88 7.52
C HIS A 153 -7.58 4.82 6.52
N GLY A 154 -7.59 5.15 5.22
CA GLY A 154 -7.30 4.25 4.12
C GLY A 154 -8.55 3.83 3.35
N SER A 155 -8.30 3.34 2.13
CA SER A 155 -9.29 2.76 1.23
C SER A 155 -9.08 1.25 1.08
N VAL A 156 -10.05 0.55 0.49
CA VAL A 156 -9.83 -0.79 -0.07
C VAL A 156 -9.37 -0.59 -1.50
N VAL A 157 -8.09 -0.84 -1.77
CA VAL A 157 -7.52 -0.68 -3.11
C VAL A 157 -8.14 -1.73 -4.02
N ARG A 158 -8.58 -1.30 -5.20
CA ARG A 158 -9.17 -2.14 -6.23
C ARG A 158 -8.65 -1.73 -7.60
N LEU A 159 -8.78 -2.64 -8.55
CA LEU A 159 -8.58 -2.32 -9.95
C LEU A 159 -9.83 -1.65 -10.53
N VAL A 160 -9.64 -0.94 -11.64
CA VAL A 160 -10.74 -0.58 -12.53
C VAL A 160 -11.36 -1.85 -13.13
N ASP A 161 -12.60 -1.71 -13.59
CA ASP A 161 -13.33 -2.78 -14.28
C ASP A 161 -12.55 -3.25 -15.52
N GLU A 162 -12.73 -4.51 -15.90
CA GLU A 162 -11.98 -5.13 -17.01
C GLU A 162 -12.02 -4.31 -18.31
N GLU A 163 -13.16 -3.69 -18.63
CA GLU A 163 -13.33 -2.82 -19.81
C GLU A 163 -12.36 -1.63 -19.83
N HIS A 164 -11.98 -1.13 -18.65
CA HIS A 164 -11.15 0.05 -18.48
C HIS A 164 -9.67 -0.30 -18.21
N ARG A 165 -9.30 -1.58 -18.22
CA ARG A 165 -7.91 -1.99 -17.99
C ARG A 165 -7.05 -1.78 -19.23
N GLU A 166 -5.91 -1.16 -19.02
CA GLU A 166 -4.89 -0.92 -20.03
C GLU A 166 -3.66 -1.80 -19.77
N ARG A 167 -3.10 -2.38 -20.84
CA ARG A 167 -1.87 -3.18 -20.74
C ARG A 167 -0.68 -2.29 -20.36
N GLY A 168 0.21 -2.83 -19.53
CA GLY A 168 1.42 -2.12 -19.11
C GLY A 168 1.17 -0.97 -18.12
N ARG A 169 -0.01 -0.91 -17.49
CA ARG A 169 -0.38 0.08 -16.47
C ARG A 169 -0.87 -0.61 -15.20
N SER A 170 -0.85 0.12 -14.09
CA SER A 170 -1.27 -0.40 -12.78
C SER A 170 -2.77 -0.64 -12.66
N ASN A 171 -3.60 0.00 -13.49
CA ASN A 171 -5.05 -0.16 -13.52
C ASN A 171 -5.76 0.05 -12.16
N LEU A 172 -5.14 0.79 -11.24
CA LEU A 172 -5.72 1.08 -9.92
C LEU A 172 -6.88 2.07 -10.07
N ALA A 173 -8.01 1.80 -9.41
CA ALA A 173 -9.20 2.63 -9.56
C ALA A 173 -9.02 4.00 -8.87
N PRO A 174 -9.39 5.10 -9.55
CA PRO A 174 -9.09 6.47 -9.12
C PRO A 174 -9.89 6.94 -7.88
N ASP A 175 -10.97 6.24 -7.54
CA ASP A 175 -11.81 6.52 -6.37
C ASP A 175 -11.22 5.95 -5.06
N VAL A 176 -10.21 5.08 -5.15
CA VAL A 176 -9.52 4.48 -4.00
C VAL A 176 -8.00 4.64 -4.06
N TRP A 177 -7.46 5.20 -5.15
CA TRP A 177 -6.03 5.40 -5.38
C TRP A 177 -5.77 6.73 -6.11
N PRO A 178 -4.71 7.51 -5.77
CA PRO A 178 -3.65 7.21 -4.79
C PRO A 178 -4.11 7.37 -3.34
N ASN A 179 -3.77 6.39 -2.51
CA ASN A 179 -4.12 6.40 -1.09
C ASN A 179 -2.90 6.09 -0.19
N THR A 180 -2.74 6.87 0.87
CA THR A 180 -1.72 6.67 1.90
C THR A 180 -2.30 6.57 3.30
N GLY A 181 -3.62 6.39 3.43
CA GLY A 181 -4.28 6.27 4.72
C GLY A 181 -3.71 5.07 5.48
N ILE A 182 -3.54 5.24 6.79
CA ILE A 182 -2.64 4.39 7.58
C ILE A 182 -3.11 2.93 7.66
N GLY A 183 -4.41 2.68 7.47
CA GLY A 183 -5.05 1.37 7.46
C GLY A 183 -5.49 0.87 6.08
N ARG A 184 -4.95 1.41 4.97
CA ARG A 184 -5.28 0.97 3.60
C ARG A 184 -5.26 -0.56 3.43
N ILE A 185 -6.25 -1.13 2.77
CA ILE A 185 -6.27 -2.56 2.40
C ILE A 185 -5.68 -2.69 0.99
N ASN A 186 -4.59 -3.43 0.86
CA ASN A 186 -3.79 -3.55 -0.36
C ASN A 186 -4.27 -4.68 -1.27
N LEU A 187 -3.85 -4.68 -2.54
CA LEU A 187 -4.24 -5.71 -3.51
C LEU A 187 -3.58 -7.07 -3.31
N ASP A 188 -2.52 -7.14 -2.50
CA ASP A 188 -2.00 -8.41 -1.98
C ASP A 188 -2.76 -8.89 -0.73
N GLY A 189 -3.79 -8.17 -0.28
CA GLY A 189 -4.64 -8.50 0.86
C GLY A 189 -4.06 -8.15 2.24
N SER A 190 -2.84 -7.63 2.29
CA SER A 190 -2.26 -7.09 3.53
C SER A 190 -2.85 -5.73 3.89
N TRP A 191 -2.80 -5.37 5.17
CA TRP A 191 -3.37 -4.12 5.67
C TRP A 191 -2.32 -3.12 6.12
N GLY A 192 -2.58 -1.84 5.88
CA GLY A 192 -1.78 -0.70 6.28
C GLY A 192 -0.95 -0.09 5.16
N SER A 193 -0.45 1.12 5.43
CA SER A 193 0.42 1.89 4.53
C SER A 193 1.66 2.40 5.28
N CYS A 194 2.82 1.83 5.00
CA CYS A 194 4.09 2.27 5.59
C CYS A 194 4.49 3.69 5.14
N SER A 195 3.88 4.22 4.08
CA SER A 195 4.15 5.57 3.59
C SER A 195 3.30 6.66 4.28
N ALA A 196 2.47 6.30 5.26
CA ALA A 196 1.63 7.25 6.00
C ALA A 196 2.46 8.28 6.77
N CYS A 197 3.56 7.85 7.42
CA CYS A 197 4.35 8.71 8.30
C CYS A 197 5.71 9.15 7.74
N HIS A 198 6.40 8.29 7.00
CA HIS A 198 7.62 8.63 6.28
C HIS A 198 7.35 8.48 4.79
N SER A 199 6.82 9.54 4.19
CA SER A 199 6.26 9.52 2.84
C SER A 199 7.27 9.05 1.78
N ARG A 200 6.73 8.36 0.78
CA ARG A 200 7.48 7.97 -0.42
C ARG A 200 7.90 9.21 -1.22
N HIS A 201 9.02 9.21 -1.95
CA HIS A 201 10.05 8.16 -2.04
C HIS A 201 11.28 8.50 -1.19
N ALA A 202 11.21 9.52 -0.32
CA ALA A 202 12.31 9.90 0.57
C ALA A 202 12.42 8.99 1.80
N PHE A 203 11.30 8.44 2.29
CA PHE A 203 11.23 7.50 3.42
C PHE A 203 12.05 7.94 4.65
N SER A 204 11.97 9.24 4.99
CA SER A 204 12.76 9.82 6.07
C SER A 204 12.17 9.52 7.44
N SER A 205 12.87 8.74 8.27
CA SER A 205 12.50 8.53 9.67
C SER A 205 12.53 9.81 10.51
N ALA A 206 13.36 10.79 10.13
CA ALA A 206 13.36 12.11 10.76
C ALA A 206 12.05 12.86 10.49
N VAL A 207 11.45 12.72 9.30
CA VAL A 207 10.12 13.30 8.98
C VAL A 207 9.03 12.59 9.79
N ALA A 208 9.07 11.26 9.91
CA ALA A 208 8.10 10.52 10.70
C ALA A 208 8.07 10.90 12.19
N ARG A 209 9.18 11.42 12.74
CA ARG A 209 9.30 11.85 14.15
C ARG A 209 8.87 13.30 14.39
N ARG A 210 8.47 14.01 13.34
CA ARG A 210 7.97 15.39 13.45
C ARG A 210 6.48 15.40 13.79
N PRO A 211 6.03 16.24 14.73
CA PRO A 211 4.63 16.27 15.15
C PRO A 211 3.69 16.64 14.00
N GLU A 212 4.14 17.44 13.03
CA GLU A 212 3.35 17.85 11.86
C GLU A 212 2.89 16.66 11.03
N ASN A 213 3.67 15.56 11.03
CA ASN A 213 3.31 14.36 10.30
C ASN A 213 2.14 13.60 10.96
N CYS A 214 2.06 13.63 12.30
CA CYS A 214 0.90 13.12 13.03
C CYS A 214 -0.34 13.97 12.75
N GLY A 215 -0.13 15.29 12.67
CA GLY A 215 -1.21 16.26 12.47
C GLY A 215 -1.98 16.07 11.17
N ARG A 216 -1.37 15.48 10.14
CA ARG A 216 -2.09 15.15 8.89
C ARG A 216 -3.42 14.44 9.14
N CYS A 217 -3.48 13.58 10.15
CA CYS A 217 -4.68 12.82 10.52
C CYS A 217 -5.22 13.21 11.89
N HIS A 218 -4.34 13.51 12.85
CA HIS A 218 -4.70 13.91 14.21
C HIS A 218 -4.72 15.43 14.31
N MET A 219 -5.64 16.03 13.56
CA MET A 219 -5.98 17.44 13.63
C MET A 219 -7.48 17.59 13.39
N GLY A 220 -8.06 18.63 13.97
CA GLY A 220 -9.47 18.96 13.77
C GLY A 220 -10.35 18.62 14.97
N PRO A 221 -11.67 18.79 14.82
CA PRO A 221 -12.61 18.77 15.94
C PRO A 221 -12.88 17.37 16.49
N ASP A 222 -12.66 16.32 15.70
CA ASP A 222 -13.07 14.94 16.03
C ASP A 222 -12.11 14.27 17.02
N HIS A 223 -10.80 14.48 16.85
CA HIS A 223 -9.75 13.98 17.75
C HIS A 223 -8.44 14.79 17.61
N PRO A 224 -8.32 15.92 18.34
CA PRO A 224 -7.15 16.80 18.28
C PRO A 224 -5.89 16.20 18.92
#